data_AF-A0A379FBJ1-F1
#
_entry.id   AF-A0A379FBJ1-F1
#
_cell.length_a   1.000
_cell.length_b   1.000
_cell.length_c   1.000
_cell.angle_alpha   90.00
_cell.angle_beta   90.00
_cell.angle_gamma   90.00
#
_symmetry.space_group_name_H-M   'P 1'
#
loop_
_entity.id
_entity.type
_entity.pdbx_description
1 polymer ?
#
loop_
_entity_poly.entity_id
_entity_poly.type
_entity_poly.pdbx_seq_one_letter_code
_entity_poly.pdbx_strand_id
1 'polypeptide(L)'
;MSELYIVIKENTYSIQPHYYNYLALLKKIMVTNDKKTVDRLFSLQFSLHSNGKIVTAYDINEQQIKILSRILCRESLDSLLQSTWFLRKKYCFVAISKEEIRDIISFARSFHAEKSPSTITPTDWDKSLKATVNINEHMRLIQAVIKPLFIWWVQHITPQLFILYNTKRELELQIKQCENIKSFEEKQLSNKSDSFLSLDDINIKLDADKVRLIVINDLLQKDIQLLINHWNNEPIFNVEINNTLNYIKNVTPSSELIKPLWDILNSIPEHPENCQILKDWLLERELCLKNDNFLWQ
;
A
#
# COMPACT_ATOMS: atom_id res chain seq x y z
N MET A 1 -32.85 22.38 -8.11
CA MET A 1 -31.45 21.93 -8.21
C MET A 1 -30.95 21.68 -6.80
N SER A 2 -31.10 20.44 -6.32
CA SER A 2 -30.59 20.04 -5.01
C SER A 2 -29.15 19.58 -5.18
N GLU A 3 -28.21 20.37 -4.68
CA GLU A 3 -26.80 20.00 -4.58
C GLU A 3 -26.68 18.67 -3.81
N LEU A 4 -26.25 17.62 -4.50
CA LEU A 4 -25.89 16.34 -3.92
C LEU A 4 -24.60 16.52 -3.11
N TYR A 5 -24.74 17.04 -1.88
CA TYR A 5 -23.66 17.03 -0.90
C TYR A 5 -23.40 15.57 -0.50
N ILE A 6 -22.33 14.99 -1.07
CA ILE A 6 -21.74 13.78 -0.51
C ILE A 6 -21.10 14.22 0.80
N VAL A 7 -21.77 13.93 1.92
CA VAL A 7 -21.19 14.07 3.25
C VAL A 7 -20.12 12.99 3.37
N ILE A 8 -18.90 13.32 2.98
CA ILE A 8 -17.71 12.55 3.31
C ILE A 8 -17.54 12.73 4.81
N LYS A 9 -18.06 11.79 5.62
CA LYS A 9 -17.71 11.72 7.04
C LYS A 9 -16.18 11.69 7.12
N GLU A 10 -15.60 12.66 7.81
CA GLU A 10 -14.21 12.57 8.26
C GLU A 10 -14.06 11.24 8.99
N ASN A 11 -13.39 10.30 8.34
CA ASN A 11 -13.09 9.03 8.97
C ASN A 11 -11.71 9.15 9.57
N THR A 12 -11.67 9.13 10.90
CA THR A 12 -10.49 8.87 11.73
C THR A 12 -9.94 7.48 11.39
N TYR A 13 -9.21 7.34 10.28
CA TYR A 13 -8.55 6.09 9.92
C TYR A 13 -7.28 5.89 10.77
N SER A 14 -7.47 5.35 11.96
CA SER A 14 -6.43 4.60 12.67
C SER A 14 -6.52 3.13 12.23
N ILE A 15 -5.83 2.80 11.15
CA ILE A 15 -5.14 1.53 10.82
C ILE A 15 -4.48 1.87 9.50
N GLN A 16 -3.23 2.35 9.51
CA GLN A 16 -2.50 2.61 8.26
C GLN A 16 -2.39 1.31 7.47
N PRO A 17 -3.02 1.19 6.29
CA PRO A 17 -2.66 0.14 5.36
C PRO A 17 -1.20 0.36 4.96
N HIS A 18 -0.36 -0.65 5.13
CA HIS A 18 1.03 -0.64 4.66
C HIS A 18 1.10 -0.16 3.20
N TYR A 19 2.09 0.66 2.82
CA TYR A 19 2.21 1.21 1.46
C TYR A 19 2.18 0.14 0.35
N TYR A 20 2.57 -1.10 0.65
CA TYR A 20 2.40 -2.25 -0.25
C TYR A 20 0.93 -2.51 -0.63
N ASN A 21 0.01 -2.38 0.33
CA ASN A 21 -1.43 -2.51 0.07
C ASN A 21 -1.94 -1.37 -0.79
N TYR A 22 -1.50 -0.13 -0.52
CA TYR A 22 -1.86 1.02 -1.34
C TYR A 22 -1.31 0.93 -2.76
N LEU A 23 -0.08 0.42 -2.95
CA LEU A 23 0.47 0.17 -4.28
C LEU A 23 -0.37 -0.85 -5.06
N ALA A 24 -0.73 -1.96 -4.41
CA ALA A 24 -1.59 -2.98 -5.02
C ALA A 24 -2.99 -2.45 -5.33
N LEU A 25 -3.54 -1.61 -4.44
CA LEU A 25 -4.83 -0.95 -4.61
C LEU A 25 -4.81 0.05 -5.75
N LEU A 26 -3.78 0.90 -5.80
CA LEU A 26 -3.59 1.90 -6.86
C LEU A 26 -3.49 1.23 -8.23
N LYS A 27 -2.72 0.13 -8.33
CA LYS A 27 -2.67 -0.67 -9.54
C LYS A 27 -4.06 -1.14 -9.96
N LYS A 28 -4.89 -1.65 -9.03
CA LYS A 28 -6.27 -2.07 -9.33
C LYS A 28 -7.15 -0.90 -9.79
N ILE A 29 -7.04 0.25 -9.14
CA ILE A 29 -7.80 1.47 -9.48
C ILE A 29 -7.49 1.90 -10.92
N MET A 30 -6.22 1.88 -11.31
CA MET A 30 -5.79 2.46 -12.59
C MET A 30 -5.88 1.49 -13.78
N VAL A 31 -5.95 0.17 -13.55
CA VAL A 31 -5.98 -0.85 -14.62
C VAL A 31 -7.10 -0.63 -15.66
N THR A 32 -8.19 0.03 -15.29
CA THR A 32 -9.32 0.29 -16.18
C THR A 32 -9.08 1.39 -17.21
N ASN A 33 -8.10 2.28 -16.99
CA ASN A 33 -7.94 3.49 -17.80
C ASN A 33 -6.93 3.32 -18.95
N ASP A 34 -5.81 2.65 -18.68
CA ASP A 34 -4.87 2.17 -19.70
C ASP A 34 -3.91 1.16 -19.07
N LYS A 35 -4.25 -0.12 -19.16
CA LYS A 35 -3.44 -1.19 -18.58
C LYS A 35 -1.98 -1.14 -19.05
N LYS A 36 -1.71 -0.78 -20.31
CA LYS A 36 -0.34 -0.75 -20.84
C LYS A 36 0.46 0.40 -20.24
N THR A 37 -0.13 1.58 -20.16
CA THR A 37 0.53 2.74 -19.55
C THR A 37 0.75 2.53 -18.06
N VAL A 38 -0.24 2.00 -17.34
CA VAL A 38 -0.11 1.68 -15.91
C VAL A 38 0.94 0.60 -15.67
N ASP A 39 0.91 -0.51 -16.41
CA ASP A 39 1.93 -1.55 -16.28
C ASP A 39 3.31 -1.02 -16.66
N ARG A 40 3.42 -0.14 -17.67
CA ARG A 40 4.69 0.52 -18.02
C ARG A 40 5.20 1.40 -16.89
N LEU A 41 4.38 2.29 -16.33
CA LEU A 41 4.78 3.18 -15.24
C LEU A 41 5.18 2.39 -13.99
N PHE A 42 4.37 1.40 -13.59
CA PHE A 42 4.72 0.49 -12.50
C PHE A 42 5.94 -0.36 -12.82
N SER A 43 6.19 -0.74 -14.07
CA SER A 43 7.40 -1.47 -14.45
C SER A 43 8.64 -0.57 -14.42
N LEU A 44 8.57 0.66 -14.89
CA LEU A 44 9.69 1.59 -14.85
C LEU A 44 10.13 1.87 -13.41
N GLN A 45 9.15 2.02 -12.51
CA GLN A 45 9.41 2.39 -11.12
C GLN A 45 9.60 1.19 -10.18
N PHE A 46 8.90 0.09 -10.43
CA PHE A 46 8.78 -1.05 -9.52
C PHE A 46 8.96 -2.39 -10.21
N SER A 47 9.44 -2.43 -11.46
CA SER A 47 9.93 -3.69 -11.99
C SER A 47 11.06 -4.14 -11.09
N LEU A 48 10.70 -5.07 -10.22
CA LEU A 48 11.41 -6.33 -10.19
C LEU A 48 11.34 -6.85 -11.63
N HIS A 49 12.18 -6.34 -12.54
CA HIS A 49 12.70 -7.21 -13.58
C HIS A 49 13.45 -8.27 -12.78
N SER A 50 12.70 -9.28 -12.38
CA SER A 50 13.18 -10.64 -12.39
C SER A 50 13.93 -10.74 -13.71
N ASN A 51 15.26 -10.60 -13.65
CA ASN A 51 16.14 -11.09 -14.69
C ASN A 51 15.50 -12.37 -15.22
N GLY A 52 15.24 -12.44 -16.52
CA GLY A 52 14.54 -13.56 -17.19
C GLY A 52 15.21 -14.93 -17.06
N LYS A 53 16.04 -15.11 -16.03
CA LYS A 53 16.69 -16.33 -15.56
C LYS A 53 16.27 -16.76 -14.15
N ILE A 54 15.40 -16.04 -13.44
CA ILE A 54 14.86 -16.50 -12.13
C ILE A 54 13.49 -17.16 -12.36
N VAL A 55 13.47 -18.21 -13.17
CA VAL A 55 12.31 -19.12 -13.31
C VAL A 55 12.17 -20.05 -12.08
N THR A 56 13.04 -19.89 -11.09
CA THR A 56 12.92 -20.48 -9.76
C THR A 56 13.31 -19.42 -8.74
N ALA A 57 12.35 -18.57 -8.34
CA ALA A 57 12.51 -17.81 -7.10
C ALA A 57 12.51 -18.82 -5.96
N TYR A 58 13.67 -19.43 -5.69
CA TYR A 58 13.96 -19.96 -4.37
C TYR A 58 13.75 -18.79 -3.44
N ASP A 59 12.65 -18.81 -2.68
CA ASP A 59 12.44 -17.83 -1.64
C ASP A 59 13.65 -17.99 -0.72
N ILE A 60 14.56 -17.00 -0.72
CA ILE A 60 15.84 -17.07 0.02
C ILE A 60 15.59 -17.39 1.50
N ASN A 61 14.37 -17.09 1.95
CA ASN A 61 13.87 -17.28 3.29
C ASN A 61 12.98 -18.53 3.47
N GLU A 62 12.84 -19.41 2.48
CA GLU A 62 11.92 -20.57 2.54
C GLU A 62 12.21 -21.49 3.74
N GLN A 63 13.49 -21.77 4.00
CA GLN A 63 13.90 -22.61 5.13
C GLN A 63 13.62 -21.91 6.46
N GLN A 64 13.88 -20.61 6.54
CA GLN A 64 13.62 -19.78 7.72
C GLN A 64 12.11 -19.69 8.00
N ILE A 65 11.28 -19.53 6.97
CA ILE A 65 9.82 -19.54 7.09
C ILE A 65 9.33 -20.91 7.59
N LYS A 66 9.88 -22.02 7.06
CA LYS A 66 9.56 -23.39 7.53
C LYS A 66 9.92 -23.61 9.00
N ILE A 67 11.00 -23.00 9.47
CA ILE A 67 11.37 -23.04 10.89
C ILE A 67 10.38 -22.22 11.71
N LEU A 68 10.10 -20.98 11.29
CA LEU A 68 9.16 -20.09 11.98
C LEU A 68 7.74 -20.66 12.02
N SER A 69 7.29 -21.37 10.97
CA SER A 69 5.96 -21.99 10.92
C SER A 69 5.79 -23.16 11.89
N ARG A 70 6.89 -23.74 12.39
CA ARG A 70 6.85 -24.78 13.43
C ARG A 70 6.84 -24.19 14.85
N ILE A 71 7.20 -22.92 14.99
CA ILE A 71 7.41 -22.26 16.29
C ILE A 71 6.30 -21.25 16.59
N LEU A 72 5.89 -20.48 15.59
CA LEU A 72 4.85 -19.45 15.69
C LEU A 72 3.48 -20.05 15.40
N CYS A 73 2.44 -19.49 16.01
CA CYS A 73 1.07 -19.77 15.59
C CYS A 73 0.82 -19.20 14.18
N ARG A 74 -0.16 -19.80 13.49
CA ARG A 74 -0.48 -19.44 12.10
C ARG A 74 -0.77 -17.94 11.93
N GLU A 75 -1.57 -17.37 12.82
CA GLU A 75 -1.96 -15.95 12.75
C GLU A 75 -0.75 -15.02 12.90
N SER A 76 0.14 -15.31 13.85
CA SER A 76 1.37 -14.54 14.07
C SER A 76 2.33 -14.67 12.88
N LEU A 77 2.43 -15.86 12.27
CA LEU A 77 3.21 -16.04 11.06
C LEU A 77 2.62 -15.27 9.88
N ASP A 78 1.31 -15.39 9.64
CA ASP A 78 0.63 -14.70 8.55
C ASP A 78 0.78 -13.17 8.69
N SER A 79 0.68 -12.66 9.92
CA SER A 79 0.93 -11.27 10.28
C SER A 79 2.39 -10.84 10.04
N LEU A 80 3.36 -11.67 10.42
CA LEU A 80 4.78 -11.40 10.15
C LEU A 80 5.06 -11.34 8.64
N LEU A 81 4.48 -12.24 7.85
CA LEU A 81 4.65 -12.27 6.40
C LEU A 81 4.02 -11.05 5.70
N GLN A 82 3.11 -10.34 6.37
CA GLN A 82 2.50 -9.10 5.91
C GLN A 82 3.22 -7.84 6.42
N SER A 83 4.15 -7.98 7.37
CA SER A 83 4.91 -6.85 7.92
C SER A 83 5.77 -6.17 6.86
N THR A 84 5.96 -4.86 7.01
CA THR A 84 6.84 -4.07 6.13
C THR A 84 8.27 -4.59 6.20
N TRP A 85 8.72 -4.97 7.40
CA TRP A 85 10.04 -5.55 7.63
C TRP A 85 10.30 -6.78 6.77
N PHE A 86 9.35 -7.74 6.77
CA PHE A 86 9.50 -8.98 5.99
C PHE A 86 9.38 -8.72 4.49
N LEU A 87 8.40 -7.92 4.07
CA LEU A 87 8.18 -7.62 2.65
C LEU A 87 9.41 -6.94 2.02
N ARG A 88 10.07 -6.02 2.74
CA ARG A 88 11.32 -5.41 2.29
C ARG A 88 12.41 -6.45 2.10
N LYS A 89 12.60 -7.37 3.05
CA LYS A 89 13.58 -8.47 2.90
C LYS A 89 13.27 -9.36 1.71
N LYS A 90 12.00 -9.74 1.53
CA LYS A 90 11.54 -10.54 0.40
C LYS A 90 11.84 -9.86 -0.94
N TYR A 91 11.50 -8.58 -1.08
CA TYR A 91 11.68 -7.85 -2.34
C TYR A 91 13.12 -7.39 -2.60
N CYS A 92 13.94 -7.24 -1.55
CA CYS A 92 15.37 -6.93 -1.67
C CYS A 92 16.25 -8.20 -1.68
N PHE A 93 15.67 -9.40 -1.71
CA PHE A 93 16.41 -10.68 -1.68
C PHE A 93 17.38 -10.80 -0.49
N VAL A 94 17.01 -10.24 0.66
CA VAL A 94 17.81 -10.27 1.89
C VAL A 94 17.41 -11.48 2.72
N ALA A 95 18.39 -12.32 3.04
CA ALA A 95 18.19 -13.48 3.92
C ALA A 95 17.87 -13.04 5.35
N ILE A 96 16.99 -13.77 6.02
CA ILE A 96 16.75 -13.63 7.47
C ILE A 96 17.90 -14.29 8.21
N SER A 97 18.58 -13.50 9.06
CA SER A 97 19.70 -13.99 9.87
C SER A 97 19.24 -14.82 11.07
N LYS A 98 20.17 -15.53 11.70
CA LYS A 98 19.86 -16.33 12.91
C LYS A 98 19.47 -15.44 14.09
N GLU A 99 20.08 -14.26 14.17
CA GLU A 99 19.79 -13.23 15.17
C GLU A 99 18.36 -12.71 14.97
N GLU A 100 17.98 -12.41 13.73
CA GLU A 100 16.62 -11.95 13.41
C GLU A 100 15.56 -13.02 13.72
N ILE A 101 15.83 -14.30 13.47
CA ILE A 101 14.94 -15.41 13.90
C ILE A 101 14.79 -15.42 15.42
N ARG A 102 15.89 -15.25 16.16
CA ARG A 102 15.87 -15.20 17.62
C ARG A 102 15.04 -14.01 18.11
N ASP A 103 15.20 -12.85 17.49
CA ASP A 103 14.47 -11.63 17.82
C ASP A 103 12.97 -11.83 17.58
N ILE A 104 12.56 -12.38 16.43
CA ILE A 104 11.17 -12.74 16.11
C ILE A 104 10.57 -13.65 17.18
N ILE A 105 11.27 -14.73 17.54
CA ILE A 105 10.80 -15.70 18.54
C ILE A 105 10.70 -15.06 19.93
N SER A 106 11.70 -14.27 20.32
CA SER A 106 11.73 -13.59 21.62
C SER A 106 10.58 -12.61 21.75
N PHE A 107 10.31 -11.82 20.71
CA PHE A 107 9.22 -10.89 20.66
C PHE A 107 7.87 -11.61 20.75
N ALA A 108 7.64 -12.63 19.93
CA ALA A 108 6.41 -13.41 19.97
C ALA A 108 6.12 -13.97 21.37
N ARG A 109 7.14 -14.53 22.03
CA ARG A 109 7.02 -15.04 23.40
C ARG A 109 6.68 -13.95 24.40
N SER A 110 7.37 -12.81 24.35
CA SER A 110 7.12 -11.68 25.25
C SER A 110 5.71 -11.10 25.05
N PHE A 111 5.26 -10.96 23.80
CA PHE A 111 3.96 -10.41 23.47
C PHE A 111 2.82 -11.30 24.01
N HIS A 112 2.93 -12.61 23.85
CA HIS A 112 1.94 -13.55 24.37
C HIS A 112 1.99 -13.70 25.90
N ALA A 113 3.13 -13.41 26.54
CA ALA A 113 3.24 -13.38 28.00
C ALA A 113 2.60 -12.12 28.62
N GLU A 114 2.70 -10.98 27.93
CA GLU A 114 2.21 -9.69 28.44
C GLU A 114 0.77 -9.36 28.03
N LYS A 115 0.30 -9.85 26.87
CA LYS A 115 -1.03 -9.52 26.33
C LYS A 115 -1.89 -10.78 26.12
N SER A 116 -2.87 -10.96 26.99
CA SER A 116 -3.97 -11.93 26.82
C SER A 116 -5.01 -11.43 25.79
N PRO A 117 -5.79 -12.31 25.15
CA PRO A 117 -5.47 -12.98 23.89
C PRO A 117 -5.53 -11.98 22.71
N SER A 118 -4.50 -11.14 22.54
CA SER A 118 -4.39 -10.30 21.34
C SER A 118 -3.53 -11.00 20.28
N THR A 119 -3.99 -11.00 19.03
CA THR A 119 -3.20 -11.45 17.89
C THR A 119 -2.15 -10.39 17.55
N ILE A 120 -0.91 -10.83 17.27
CA ILE A 120 0.16 -9.92 16.85
C ILE A 120 -0.22 -9.33 15.48
N THR A 121 -0.27 -8.01 15.35
CA THR A 121 -0.57 -7.34 14.08
C THR A 121 0.71 -7.08 13.28
N PRO A 122 0.63 -6.87 11.95
CA PRO A 122 1.79 -6.54 11.13
C PRO A 122 2.57 -5.32 11.67
N THR A 123 1.86 -4.33 12.21
CA THR A 123 2.43 -3.13 12.82
C THR A 123 3.20 -3.41 14.11
N ASP A 124 2.82 -4.43 14.87
CA ASP A 124 3.53 -4.83 16.09
C ASP A 124 4.91 -5.39 15.76
N TRP A 125 5.02 -6.18 14.68
CA TRP A 125 6.31 -6.64 14.15
C TRP A 125 7.17 -5.47 13.69
N ASP A 126 6.59 -4.55 12.92
CA ASP A 126 7.26 -3.38 12.36
C ASP A 126 7.77 -2.41 13.46
N LYS A 127 7.12 -2.38 14.63
CA LYS A 127 7.56 -1.61 15.82
C LYS A 127 8.66 -2.28 16.63
N SER A 128 8.87 -3.58 16.48
CA SER A 128 9.79 -4.37 17.30
C SER A 128 11.07 -4.74 16.57
N LEU A 129 10.94 -5.17 15.31
CA LEU A 129 12.07 -5.65 14.52
C LEU A 129 12.91 -4.47 14.01
N LYS A 130 14.24 -4.68 13.97
CA LYS A 130 15.21 -3.71 13.44
C LYS A 130 15.61 -4.10 12.03
N ALA A 131 15.85 -3.11 11.18
CA ALA A 131 16.36 -3.35 9.83
C ALA A 131 17.47 -2.36 9.50
N THR A 132 18.58 -2.86 8.97
CA THR A 132 19.64 -2.01 8.43
C THR A 132 19.45 -1.88 6.92
N VAL A 133 19.19 -0.66 6.46
CA VAL A 133 18.88 -0.34 5.08
C VAL A 133 20.07 0.39 4.45
N ASN A 134 20.87 -0.34 3.68
CA ASN A 134 21.89 0.27 2.84
C ASN A 134 21.24 0.89 1.61
N ILE A 135 21.10 2.22 1.58
CA ILE A 135 20.43 2.90 0.47
C ILE A 135 21.31 3.05 -0.76
N ASN A 136 22.61 2.75 -0.69
CA ASN A 136 23.46 2.66 -1.88
C ASN A 136 23.01 1.52 -2.81
N GLU A 137 22.36 0.48 -2.27
CA GLU A 137 21.72 -0.58 -3.06
C GLU A 137 20.36 -0.11 -3.62
N HIS A 138 20.24 -0.06 -4.95
CA HIS A 138 19.05 0.48 -5.63
C HIS A 138 17.74 -0.20 -5.20
N MET A 139 17.74 -1.52 -5.03
CA MET A 139 16.56 -2.25 -4.55
C MET A 139 16.12 -1.78 -3.16
N ARG A 140 17.06 -1.53 -2.25
CA ARG A 140 16.74 -1.06 -0.89
C ARG A 140 16.25 0.37 -0.90
N LEU A 141 16.85 1.25 -1.72
CA LEU A 141 16.33 2.60 -1.95
C LEU A 141 14.88 2.56 -2.45
N ILE A 142 14.59 1.72 -3.46
CA ILE A 142 13.26 1.57 -4.03
C ILE A 142 12.25 1.16 -2.96
N GLN A 143 12.55 0.09 -2.20
CA GLN A 143 11.59 -0.47 -1.24
C GLN A 143 11.41 0.38 0.01
N ALA A 144 12.47 1.02 0.50
CA ALA A 144 12.46 1.73 1.78
C ALA A 144 12.17 3.23 1.66
N VAL A 145 12.43 3.84 0.49
CA VAL A 145 12.28 5.29 0.29
C VAL A 145 11.31 5.59 -0.86
N ILE A 146 11.60 5.14 -2.08
CA ILE A 146 10.84 5.56 -3.27
C ILE A 146 9.39 5.06 -3.26
N LYS A 147 9.14 3.81 -2.87
CA LYS A 147 7.78 3.24 -2.78
C LYS A 147 6.91 3.94 -1.71
N PRO A 148 7.37 4.09 -0.46
CA PRO A 148 6.63 4.88 0.53
C PRO A 148 6.40 6.32 0.07
N LEU A 149 7.44 6.97 -0.45
CA LEU A 149 7.37 8.35 -0.94
C LEU A 149 6.34 8.49 -2.07
N PHE A 150 6.28 7.54 -2.98
CA PHE A 150 5.32 7.54 -4.07
C PHE A 150 3.88 7.48 -3.57
N ILE A 151 3.56 6.58 -2.64
CA ILE A 151 2.21 6.50 -2.06
C ILE A 151 1.84 7.77 -1.32
N TRP A 152 2.78 8.31 -0.53
CA TRP A 152 2.60 9.58 0.16
C TRP A 152 2.32 10.73 -0.82
N TRP A 153 3.11 10.81 -1.90
CA TRP A 153 2.92 11.80 -2.95
C TRP A 153 1.57 11.63 -3.66
N VAL A 154 1.17 10.41 -4.02
CA VAL A 154 -0.17 10.13 -4.58
C VAL A 154 -1.27 10.64 -3.66
N GLN A 155 -1.17 10.41 -2.35
CA GLN A 155 -2.15 10.90 -1.36
C GLN A 155 -2.20 12.43 -1.27
N HIS A 156 -1.12 13.14 -1.60
CA HIS A 156 -1.11 14.61 -1.64
C HIS A 156 -1.71 15.16 -2.93
N ILE A 157 -1.47 14.48 -4.07
CA ILE A 157 -1.98 14.90 -5.37
C ILE A 157 -3.48 14.58 -5.51
N THR A 158 -3.91 13.40 -5.05
CA THR A 158 -5.31 12.97 -5.08
C THR A 158 -5.76 12.42 -3.71
N PRO A 159 -6.05 13.30 -2.73
CA PRO A 159 -6.38 12.90 -1.37
C PRO A 159 -7.59 11.98 -1.26
N GLN A 160 -8.55 12.10 -2.19
CA GLN A 160 -9.81 11.37 -2.16
C GLN A 160 -9.76 10.05 -2.95
N LEU A 161 -8.69 9.77 -3.72
CA LEU A 161 -8.64 8.65 -4.65
C LEU A 161 -8.96 7.30 -3.98
N PHE A 162 -8.26 7.01 -2.88
CA PHE A 162 -8.43 5.74 -2.16
C PHE A 162 -9.79 5.67 -1.43
N ILE A 163 -10.28 6.81 -0.93
CA ILE A 163 -11.58 6.91 -0.24
C ILE A 163 -12.70 6.65 -1.24
N LEU A 164 -12.72 7.38 -2.36
CA LEU A 164 -13.70 7.23 -3.43
C LEU A 164 -13.72 5.80 -3.98
N TYR A 165 -12.56 5.14 -4.10
CA TYR A 165 -12.51 3.76 -4.56
C TYR A 165 -13.10 2.78 -3.55
N ASN A 166 -12.83 2.97 -2.26
CA ASN A 166 -13.44 2.15 -1.21
C ASN A 166 -14.96 2.36 -1.17
N THR A 167 -15.43 3.61 -1.24
CA THR A 167 -16.86 3.94 -1.32
C THR A 167 -17.51 3.32 -2.55
N LYS A 168 -16.85 3.36 -3.71
CA LYS A 168 -17.30 2.66 -4.92
C LYS A 168 -17.49 1.16 -4.66
N ARG A 169 -16.49 0.50 -4.09
CA ARG A 169 -16.55 -0.95 -3.81
C ARG A 169 -17.67 -1.30 -2.83
N GLU A 170 -17.83 -0.52 -1.78
CA GLU A 170 -18.93 -0.70 -0.83
C GLU A 170 -20.29 -0.51 -1.51
N LEU A 171 -20.43 0.50 -2.36
CA LEU A 171 -21.65 0.77 -3.11
C LEU A 171 -21.97 -0.32 -4.13
N GLU A 172 -20.97 -0.84 -4.84
CA GLU A 172 -21.14 -2.00 -5.76
C GLU A 172 -21.63 -3.24 -5.01
N LEU A 173 -21.10 -3.50 -3.81
CA LEU A 173 -21.56 -4.59 -2.96
C LEU A 173 -23.01 -4.36 -2.49
N GLN A 174 -23.37 -3.15 -2.08
CA GLN A 174 -24.72 -2.78 -1.68
C GLN A 174 -25.72 -2.94 -2.83
N ILE A 175 -25.38 -2.47 -4.03
CA ILE A 175 -26.21 -2.64 -5.23
C ILE A 175 -26.43 -4.13 -5.50
N LYS A 176 -25.36 -4.94 -5.48
CA LYS A 176 -25.47 -6.39 -5.70
C LYS A 176 -26.35 -7.07 -4.63
N GLN A 177 -26.25 -6.66 -3.38
CA GLN A 177 -27.11 -7.17 -2.31
C GLN A 177 -28.58 -6.78 -2.54
N CYS A 178 -28.86 -5.53 -2.88
CA CYS A 178 -30.21 -5.06 -3.20
C CYS A 178 -30.80 -5.76 -4.44
N GLU A 179 -29.99 -6.02 -5.48
CA GLU A 179 -30.42 -6.79 -6.66
C GLU A 179 -30.77 -8.24 -6.29
N ASN A 180 -30.00 -8.88 -5.41
CA ASN A 180 -30.32 -10.21 -4.92
C ASN A 180 -31.61 -10.24 -4.10
N ILE A 181 -31.82 -9.24 -3.22
CA ILE A 181 -33.06 -9.11 -2.43
C ILE A 181 -34.25 -8.89 -3.37
N LYS A 182 -34.12 -8.00 -4.36
CA LYS A 182 -35.14 -7.79 -5.40
C LYS A 182 -35.51 -9.10 -6.10
N SER A 183 -34.51 -9.85 -6.57
CA SER A 183 -34.76 -11.13 -7.25
C SER A 183 -35.42 -12.18 -6.34
N PHE A 184 -35.13 -12.14 -5.04
CA PHE A 184 -35.75 -13.03 -4.07
C PHE A 184 -37.23 -12.69 -3.85
N GLU A 185 -37.54 -11.41 -3.60
CA GLU A 185 -38.92 -10.94 -3.43
C GLU A 185 -39.76 -11.16 -4.71
N GLU A 186 -39.19 -10.94 -5.90
CA GLU A 186 -39.85 -11.21 -7.18
C GLU A 186 -40.20 -12.69 -7.39
N LYS A 187 -39.40 -13.61 -6.82
CA LYS A 187 -39.62 -15.07 -6.93
C LYS A 187 -40.56 -15.61 -5.85
N GLN A 188 -40.78 -14.89 -4.75
CA GLN A 188 -41.73 -15.26 -3.69
C GLN A 188 -43.18 -14.85 -4.06
N LEU A 189 -43.80 -15.58 -4.99
CA LEU A 189 -45.17 -15.33 -5.42
C LEU A 189 -46.26 -15.80 -4.41
N SER A 190 -45.90 -16.53 -3.35
CA SER A 190 -46.86 -17.32 -2.55
C SER A 190 -47.18 -16.80 -1.14
N ASN A 191 -46.51 -15.78 -0.59
CA ASN A 191 -46.82 -15.20 0.73
C ASN A 191 -46.95 -13.68 0.66
N LYS A 192 -48.11 -13.18 0.22
CA LYS A 192 -48.39 -11.74 0.11
C LYS A 192 -48.52 -11.00 1.46
N SER A 193 -48.48 -11.71 2.59
CA SER A 193 -48.66 -11.10 3.92
C SER A 193 -47.36 -10.77 4.66
N ASP A 194 -46.22 -11.32 4.24
CA ASP A 194 -44.92 -11.18 4.93
C ASP A 194 -43.81 -10.77 3.93
N SER A 195 -44.01 -9.66 3.23
CA SER A 195 -42.90 -9.05 2.47
C SER A 195 -41.93 -8.38 3.45
N PHE A 196 -40.64 -8.69 3.32
CA PHE A 196 -39.59 -8.13 4.19
C PHE A 196 -39.36 -6.63 3.89
N LEU A 197 -39.55 -6.21 2.64
CA LEU A 197 -39.39 -4.85 2.12
C LEU A 197 -40.24 -4.64 0.85
N SER A 198 -40.89 -3.48 0.70
CA SER A 198 -41.63 -3.12 -0.52
C SER A 198 -40.71 -3.12 -1.75
N LEU A 199 -41.16 -3.75 -2.85
CA LEU A 199 -40.45 -3.76 -4.13
C LEU A 199 -40.19 -2.34 -4.68
N ASP A 200 -41.11 -1.40 -4.42
CA ASP A 200 -40.96 -0.01 -4.85
C ASP A 200 -39.83 0.70 -4.09
N ASP A 201 -39.73 0.46 -2.78
CA ASP A 201 -38.65 1.03 -1.95
C ASP A 201 -37.28 0.48 -2.37
N ILE A 202 -37.22 -0.81 -2.73
CA ILE A 202 -36.01 -1.45 -3.26
C ILE A 202 -35.60 -0.82 -4.60
N ASN A 203 -36.55 -0.56 -5.50
CA ASN A 203 -36.27 0.06 -6.79
C ASN A 203 -35.79 1.51 -6.63
N ILE A 204 -36.44 2.30 -5.77
CA ILE A 204 -36.03 3.69 -5.48
C ILE A 204 -34.60 3.72 -4.94
N LYS A 205 -34.27 2.83 -4.00
CA LYS A 205 -32.91 2.72 -3.44
C LYS A 205 -31.89 2.31 -4.50
N LEU A 206 -32.19 1.30 -5.32
CA LEU A 206 -31.31 0.85 -6.39
C LEU A 206 -31.01 1.95 -7.40
N ASP A 207 -32.02 2.74 -7.79
CA ASP A 207 -31.84 3.84 -8.72
C ASP A 207 -31.00 4.96 -8.09
N ALA A 208 -31.25 5.30 -6.83
CA ALA A 208 -30.43 6.28 -6.10
C ALA A 208 -28.96 5.84 -5.97
N ASP A 209 -28.72 4.57 -5.64
CA ASP A 209 -27.37 4.01 -5.49
C ASP A 209 -26.66 3.89 -6.85
N LYS A 210 -27.36 3.56 -7.94
CA LYS A 210 -26.81 3.59 -9.30
C LYS A 210 -26.40 4.99 -9.73
N VAL A 211 -27.22 6.01 -9.44
CA VAL A 211 -26.88 7.42 -9.72
C VAL A 211 -25.64 7.83 -8.92
N ARG A 212 -25.57 7.49 -7.64
CA ARG A 212 -24.38 7.75 -6.80
C ARG A 212 -23.12 7.07 -7.35
N LEU A 213 -23.26 5.84 -7.85
CA LEU A 213 -22.15 5.09 -8.43
C LEU A 213 -21.60 5.78 -9.69
N ILE A 214 -22.47 6.33 -10.54
CA ILE A 214 -22.05 7.12 -11.72
C ILE A 214 -21.25 8.35 -11.27
N VAL A 215 -21.75 9.11 -10.29
CA VAL A 215 -21.06 10.30 -9.76
C VAL A 215 -19.68 9.93 -9.19
N ILE A 216 -19.58 8.87 -8.40
CA ILE A 216 -18.29 8.41 -7.83
C ILE A 216 -17.33 7.98 -8.94
N ASN A 217 -17.81 7.28 -9.97
CA ASN A 217 -16.99 6.90 -11.11
C ASN A 217 -16.43 8.12 -11.84
N ASP A 218 -17.24 9.15 -12.07
CA ASP A 218 -16.78 10.38 -12.74
C ASP A 218 -15.72 11.12 -11.92
N LEU A 219 -15.89 11.18 -10.59
CA LEU A 219 -14.90 11.76 -9.69
C LEU A 219 -13.59 10.95 -9.70
N LEU A 220 -13.68 9.61 -9.61
CA LEU A 220 -12.52 8.73 -9.70
C LEU A 220 -11.76 8.90 -11.02
N GLN A 221 -12.48 9.02 -12.14
CA GLN A 221 -11.86 9.22 -13.44
C GLN A 221 -11.10 10.55 -13.52
N LYS A 222 -11.65 11.62 -12.95
CA LYS A 222 -10.96 12.92 -12.85
C LYS A 222 -9.69 12.82 -12.00
N ASP A 223 -9.76 12.18 -10.83
CA ASP A 223 -8.61 11.98 -9.95
C ASP A 223 -7.52 11.14 -10.63
N ILE A 224 -7.90 10.04 -11.30
CA ILE A 224 -6.92 9.20 -12.01
C ILE A 224 -6.25 9.98 -13.14
N GLN A 225 -6.99 10.76 -13.92
CA GLN A 225 -6.41 11.56 -15.00
C GLN A 225 -5.46 12.62 -14.46
N LEU A 226 -5.83 13.29 -13.37
CA LEU A 226 -4.98 14.26 -12.68
C LEU A 226 -3.70 13.58 -12.19
N LEU A 227 -3.81 12.41 -11.53
CA LEU A 227 -2.66 11.64 -11.08
C LEU A 227 -1.73 11.25 -12.23
N ILE A 228 -2.27 10.75 -13.34
CA ILE A 228 -1.46 10.36 -14.51
C ILE A 228 -0.71 11.57 -15.08
N ASN A 229 -1.37 12.72 -15.18
CA ASN A 229 -0.74 13.94 -15.68
C ASN A 229 0.41 14.39 -14.76
N HIS A 230 0.20 14.40 -13.44
CA HIS A 230 1.25 14.72 -12.48
C HIS A 230 2.37 13.69 -12.49
N TRP A 231 2.05 12.40 -12.59
CA TRP A 231 3.04 11.32 -12.57
C TRP A 231 3.94 11.44 -13.79
N ASN A 232 3.39 11.62 -14.99
CA ASN A 232 4.18 11.81 -16.22
C ASN A 232 5.16 13.00 -16.15
N ASN A 233 4.86 14.01 -15.34
CA ASN A 233 5.68 15.21 -15.16
C ASN A 233 6.64 15.12 -13.96
N GLU A 234 6.60 14.04 -13.18
CA GLU A 234 7.42 13.84 -11.99
C GLU A 234 8.53 12.81 -12.28
N PRO A 235 9.74 13.26 -12.64
CA PRO A 235 10.78 12.40 -13.20
C PRO A 235 11.29 11.35 -12.20
N ILE A 236 11.23 11.63 -10.89
CA ILE A 236 11.65 10.65 -9.87
C ILE A 236 10.86 9.34 -9.95
N PHE A 237 9.62 9.36 -10.46
CA PHE A 237 8.78 8.17 -10.55
C PHE A 237 8.72 7.58 -11.97
N ASN A 238 9.42 8.17 -12.94
CA ASN A 238 9.41 7.75 -14.35
C ASN A 238 10.76 7.24 -14.87
N VAL A 239 11.79 7.28 -14.03
CA VAL A 239 13.15 6.82 -14.37
C VAL A 239 13.42 5.48 -13.71
N GLU A 240 13.98 4.54 -14.48
CA GLU A 240 14.41 3.25 -13.96
C GLU A 240 15.66 3.41 -13.08
N ILE A 241 15.63 2.81 -11.89
CA ILE A 241 16.68 2.95 -10.88
C ILE A 241 17.61 1.74 -10.94
N ASN A 242 18.63 1.82 -11.80
CA ASN A 242 19.64 0.77 -11.94
C ASN A 242 20.88 1.03 -11.08
N ASN A 243 21.16 2.29 -10.77
CA ASN A 243 22.26 2.72 -9.92
C ASN A 243 21.81 3.90 -9.06
N THR A 244 21.89 3.74 -7.74
CA THR A 244 21.40 4.72 -6.77
C THR A 244 22.10 6.06 -6.89
N LEU A 245 23.44 6.07 -6.94
CA LEU A 245 24.22 7.30 -7.01
C LEU A 245 23.93 8.10 -8.27
N ASN A 246 23.89 7.42 -9.42
CA ASN A 246 23.56 8.03 -10.70
C ASN A 246 22.12 8.60 -10.67
N TYR A 247 21.16 7.81 -10.18
CA TYR A 247 19.76 8.21 -10.09
C TYR A 247 19.56 9.45 -9.21
N ILE A 248 20.14 9.48 -8.01
CA ILE A 248 20.02 10.63 -7.09
C ILE A 248 20.63 11.90 -7.71
N LYS A 249 21.82 11.79 -8.33
CA LYS A 249 22.53 12.95 -8.90
C LYS A 249 21.92 13.49 -10.19
N ASN A 250 21.35 12.63 -11.03
CA ASN A 250 20.93 13.00 -12.38
C ASN A 250 19.42 13.19 -12.53
N VAL A 251 18.62 12.81 -11.52
CA VAL A 251 17.18 13.06 -11.52
C VAL A 251 16.90 14.20 -10.56
N THR A 252 16.05 15.15 -10.97
CA THR A 252 15.65 16.29 -10.13
C THR A 252 14.13 16.31 -10.03
N PRO A 253 13.55 16.32 -8.83
CA PRO A 253 12.10 16.34 -8.66
C PRO A 253 11.50 17.65 -9.16
N SER A 254 10.34 17.52 -9.79
CA SER A 254 9.55 18.68 -10.23
C SER A 254 8.74 19.25 -9.08
N SER A 255 8.21 18.38 -8.22
CA SER A 255 7.35 18.75 -7.08
C SER A 255 8.12 19.37 -5.92
N GLU A 256 7.63 20.52 -5.44
CA GLU A 256 8.08 21.17 -4.20
C GLU A 256 7.97 20.28 -2.97
N LEU A 257 7.03 19.31 -2.97
CA LEU A 257 6.85 18.37 -1.87
C LEU A 257 8.06 17.44 -1.68
N ILE A 258 8.79 17.16 -2.77
CA ILE A 258 9.85 16.13 -2.78
C ILE A 258 11.25 16.77 -2.79
N LYS A 259 11.40 17.99 -3.30
CA LYS A 259 12.69 18.71 -3.31
C LYS A 259 13.45 18.65 -1.97
N PRO A 260 12.83 18.91 -0.80
CA PRO A 260 13.57 18.86 0.47
C PRO A 260 14.16 17.48 0.78
N LEU A 261 13.42 16.41 0.50
CA LEU A 261 13.92 15.04 0.66
C LEU A 261 15.06 14.76 -0.33
N TRP A 262 14.95 15.29 -1.53
CA TRP A 262 15.93 15.08 -2.59
C TRP A 262 17.25 15.78 -2.33
N ASP A 263 17.20 16.97 -1.71
CA ASP A 263 18.40 17.68 -1.26
C ASP A 263 19.15 16.87 -0.20
N ILE A 264 18.41 16.24 0.74
CA ILE A 264 18.99 15.32 1.72
C ILE A 264 19.63 14.13 0.98
N LEU A 265 18.91 13.45 0.09
CA LEU A 265 19.42 12.29 -0.66
C LEU A 265 20.68 12.62 -1.45
N ASN A 266 20.75 13.79 -2.09
CA ASN A 266 21.91 14.24 -2.86
C ASN A 266 23.17 14.46 -2.01
N SER A 267 23.00 14.82 -0.74
CA SER A 267 24.13 15.06 0.17
C SER A 267 24.74 13.77 0.73
N ILE A 268 23.97 12.68 0.83
CA ILE A 268 24.39 11.44 1.53
C ILE A 268 25.66 10.79 0.95
N PRO A 269 25.89 10.74 -0.38
CA PRO A 269 27.11 10.14 -0.93
C PRO A 269 28.40 10.79 -0.45
N GLU A 270 28.36 12.08 -0.11
CA GLU A 270 29.51 12.85 0.40
C GLU A 270 29.47 12.99 1.92
N HIS A 271 28.27 12.93 2.51
CA HIS A 271 27.99 13.06 3.94
C HIS A 271 27.09 11.90 4.43
N PRO A 272 27.63 10.68 4.62
CA PRO A 272 26.84 9.51 5.04
C PRO A 272 26.06 9.71 6.34
N GLU A 273 26.51 10.60 7.23
CA GLU A 273 25.81 11.02 8.44
C GLU A 273 24.41 11.59 8.19
N ASN A 274 24.15 12.13 7.00
CA ASN A 274 22.85 12.67 6.60
C ASN A 274 21.79 11.56 6.41
N CYS A 275 22.17 10.28 6.48
CA CYS A 275 21.22 9.17 6.60
C CYS A 275 20.29 9.32 7.81
N GLN A 276 20.75 9.95 8.90
CA GLN A 276 19.91 10.23 10.05
C GLN A 276 18.86 11.31 9.74
N ILE A 277 19.25 12.36 9.02
CA ILE A 277 18.32 13.42 8.57
C ILE A 277 17.26 12.83 7.63
N LEU A 278 17.66 11.94 6.72
CA LEU A 278 16.74 11.19 5.86
C LEU A 278 15.73 10.39 6.71
N LYS A 279 16.22 9.66 7.71
CA LYS A 279 15.37 8.88 8.62
C LYS A 279 14.35 9.77 9.31
N ASP A 280 14.79 10.89 9.88
CA ASP A 280 13.91 11.78 10.64
C ASP A 280 12.82 12.38 9.74
N TRP A 281 13.18 12.82 8.53
CA TRP A 281 12.22 13.31 7.54
C TRP A 281 11.16 12.27 7.16
N LEU A 282 11.59 11.02 6.95
CA LEU A 282 10.69 9.91 6.63
C LEU A 282 9.80 9.52 7.82
N LEU A 283 10.35 9.54 9.04
CA LEU A 283 9.61 9.19 10.26
C LEU A 283 8.50 10.19 10.60
N GLU A 284 8.76 11.49 10.46
CA GLU A 284 7.75 12.54 10.65
C GLU A 284 6.51 12.36 9.76
N ARG A 285 6.68 11.66 8.63
CA ARG A 285 5.65 11.40 7.61
C ARG A 285 5.19 9.94 7.61
N GLU A 286 5.63 9.15 8.58
CA GLU A 286 5.30 7.73 8.73
C GLU A 286 5.67 6.86 7.50
N LEU A 287 6.76 7.23 6.82
CA LEU A 287 7.23 6.57 5.58
C LEU A 287 8.28 5.48 5.81
N CYS A 288 8.86 5.41 7.01
CA CYS A 288 9.78 4.36 7.40
C CYS A 288 9.48 3.83 8.81
N LEU A 289 10.11 2.71 9.17
CA LEU A 289 9.95 2.12 10.50
C LEU A 289 10.84 2.86 11.50
N LYS A 290 10.35 3.05 12.72
CA LYS A 290 11.10 3.70 13.81
C LYS A 290 12.47 3.06 14.06
N ASN A 291 12.51 1.73 13.90
CA ASN A 291 13.68 0.91 14.15
C ASN A 291 14.57 0.71 12.91
N ASP A 292 14.24 1.33 11.77
CA ASP A 292 15.11 1.30 10.60
C ASP A 292 16.40 2.07 10.91
N ASN A 293 17.52 1.54 10.43
CA ASN A 293 18.80 2.23 10.44
C ASN A 293 19.27 2.39 8.99
N PHE A 294 19.27 3.63 8.49
CA PHE A 294 19.70 3.95 7.14
C PHE A 294 21.22 4.16 7.13
N LEU A 295 21.89 3.65 6.10
CA LEU A 295 23.32 3.86 5.89
C LEU A 295 23.67 3.91 4.40
N TRP A 296 24.84 4.46 4.10
CA TRP A 296 25.43 4.55 2.77
C TRP A 296 26.80 3.85 2.78
N GLN A 297 26.86 2.64 2.22
CA GLN A 297 28.07 1.80 2.16
C GLN A 297 28.21 1.08 0.82
#